data_AF-A0A7X7X799-F1
#
_entry.id   AF-A0A7X7X799-F1
#
_cell.length_a   1.000
_cell.length_b   1.000
_cell.length_c   1.000
_cell.angle_alpha   90.00
_cell.angle_beta   90.00
_cell.angle_gamma   90.00
#
_symmetry.space_group_name_H-M   'P 1'
#
loop_
_entity.id
_entity.type
_entity.pdbx_description
1 polymer ?
#
loop_
_entity_poly.entity_id
_entity_poly.type
_entity_poly.pdbx_seq_one_letter_code
_entity_poly.pdbx_strand_id
1 'polypeptide(L)'
;MKNGVGLTSIPGVGKSIAKDLVELGINRVSDLKNSDPHELYDLLCTKKDHQDRCLLYVFRCAVYFASNTSHKPELLKWWNWKDGARQKRNGGSNERLFYLCRVACHRYRESGQFLQRDVWLEI
;
A
#
# COMPACT_ATOMS: atom_id res chain seq x y z
N MET A 1 10.18 -18.83 17.43
CA MET A 1 10.12 -17.36 17.64
C MET A 1 9.73 -16.72 16.31
N LYS A 2 8.51 -16.18 16.16
CA LYS A 2 8.10 -15.37 15.00
C LYS A 2 7.78 -13.96 15.48
N ASN A 3 8.80 -13.24 15.97
CA ASN A 3 8.67 -11.83 16.35
C ASN A 3 9.06 -10.93 15.18
N GLY A 4 8.49 -11.22 14.00
CA GLY A 4 8.56 -10.33 12.85
C GLY A 4 7.22 -9.63 12.73
N VAL A 5 7.22 -8.29 12.65
CA VAL A 5 6.00 -7.55 12.38
C VAL A 5 5.44 -8.06 11.04
N GLY A 6 4.25 -8.66 11.07
CA GLY A 6 3.65 -9.28 9.88
C GLY A 6 3.30 -8.25 8.81
N LEU A 7 3.15 -8.66 7.54
CA LEU A 7 2.82 -7.75 6.43
C LEU A 7 1.51 -6.98 6.66
N THR A 8 0.57 -7.54 7.42
CA THR A 8 -0.70 -6.91 7.81
C THR A 8 -0.55 -5.78 8.84
N SER A 9 0.66 -5.54 9.37
CA SER A 9 0.95 -4.37 10.20
C SER A 9 1.11 -3.09 9.38
N ILE A 10 1.33 -3.22 8.08
CA ILE A 10 1.52 -2.10 7.18
C ILE A 10 0.16 -1.42 6.97
N PRO A 11 0.06 -0.10 7.18
CA PRO A 11 -1.16 0.64 6.92
C PRO A 11 -1.65 0.46 5.48
N GLY A 12 -2.92 0.05 5.31
CA GLY A 12 -3.52 -0.21 4.00
C GLY A 12 -3.29 -1.62 3.45
N VAL A 13 -2.51 -2.48 4.13
CA VAL A 13 -2.29 -3.88 3.72
C VAL A 13 -3.19 -4.81 4.52
N GLY A 14 -4.24 -5.33 3.87
CA GLY A 14 -5.10 -6.39 4.41
C GLY A 14 -4.57 -7.81 4.11
N LYS A 15 -5.29 -8.84 4.57
CA LYS A 15 -4.93 -10.26 4.36
C LYS A 15 -4.73 -10.62 2.87
N SER A 16 -5.55 -10.08 1.97
CA SER A 16 -5.41 -10.30 0.52
C SER A 16 -4.10 -9.74 -0.02
N ILE A 17 -3.81 -8.47 0.25
CA ILE A 17 -2.58 -7.81 -0.22
C ILE A 17 -1.34 -8.44 0.41
N ALA A 18 -1.42 -8.86 1.67
CA ALA A 18 -0.35 -9.61 2.32
C ALA A 18 -0.06 -10.95 1.61
N LYS A 19 -1.11 -11.65 1.14
CA LYS A 19 -0.95 -12.87 0.33
C LYS A 19 -0.31 -12.56 -1.02
N ASP A 20 -0.74 -11.49 -1.68
CA ASP A 20 -0.15 -11.04 -2.95
C ASP A 20 1.34 -10.75 -2.78
N LEU A 21 1.73 -10.03 -1.73
CA LEU A 21 3.13 -9.76 -1.39
C LEU A 21 3.94 -11.06 -1.19
N VAL A 22 3.38 -12.06 -0.50
CA VAL A 22 4.02 -13.37 -0.34
C VAL A 22 4.19 -14.08 -1.68
N GLU A 23 3.20 -13.99 -2.58
CA GLU A 23 3.28 -14.55 -3.95
C GLU A 23 4.33 -13.83 -4.83
N LEU A 24 4.67 -12.58 -4.50
CA LEU A 24 5.77 -11.81 -5.09
C LEU A 24 7.13 -12.08 -4.40
N GLY A 25 7.17 -12.95 -3.38
CA GLY A 25 8.39 -13.31 -2.65
C GLY A 25 8.69 -12.45 -1.41
N ILE A 26 7.80 -11.52 -1.06
CA ILE A 26 7.93 -10.64 0.11
C ILE A 26 7.28 -11.34 1.32
N ASN A 27 8.08 -11.79 2.28
CA ASN A 27 7.59 -12.59 3.41
C ASN A 27 7.52 -11.80 4.73
N ARG A 28 8.19 -10.65 4.80
CA ARG A 28 8.24 -9.78 5.99
C ARG A 28 8.43 -8.33 5.56
N VAL A 29 8.08 -7.40 6.47
CA VAL A 29 8.16 -5.96 6.23
C VAL A 29 9.55 -5.53 5.78
N SER A 30 10.62 -6.10 6.36
CA SER A 30 12.00 -5.75 5.99
C SER A 30 12.35 -6.06 4.53
N ASP A 31 11.69 -7.03 3.91
CA ASP A 31 11.96 -7.41 2.51
C ASP A 31 11.53 -6.28 1.54
N LEU A 32 10.61 -5.40 1.97
CA LEU A 32 10.14 -4.24 1.18
C LEU A 32 11.09 -3.05 1.18
N LYS A 33 12.09 -3.00 2.07
CA LYS A 33 12.92 -1.80 2.33
C LYS A 33 13.71 -1.32 1.10
N ASN A 34 13.91 -2.18 0.10
CA ASN A 34 14.62 -1.83 -1.14
C ASN A 34 13.84 -2.24 -2.40
N SER A 35 12.55 -2.54 -2.27
CA SER A 35 11.72 -2.89 -3.41
C SER A 35 11.22 -1.64 -4.12
N ASP A 36 11.11 -1.68 -5.45
CA ASP A 36 10.38 -0.66 -6.20
C ASP A 36 8.87 -0.96 -6.17
N PRO A 37 8.02 -0.07 -5.63
CA PRO A 37 6.57 -0.24 -5.67
C PRO A 37 5.99 -0.46 -7.07
N HIS A 38 6.59 0.14 -8.10
CA HIS A 38 6.17 -0.03 -9.50
C HIS A 38 6.47 -1.44 -9.99
N GLU A 39 7.68 -1.94 -9.75
CA GLU A 39 8.04 -3.31 -10.13
C GLU A 39 7.16 -4.35 -9.41
N LEU A 40 6.85 -4.14 -8.13
CA LEU A 40 5.93 -5.01 -7.40
C LEU A 40 4.52 -5.02 -8.02
N TYR A 41 4.03 -3.85 -8.44
CA TYR A 41 2.74 -3.71 -9.10
C TYR A 41 2.72 -4.37 -10.49
N ASP A 42 3.73 -4.12 -11.30
CA ASP A 42 3.84 -4.66 -12.66
C ASP A 42 4.00 -6.18 -12.63
N LEU A 43 4.80 -6.70 -11.68
CA LEU A 43 4.96 -8.14 -11.47
C LEU A 43 3.64 -8.79 -11.04
N LEU A 44 2.85 -8.13 -10.19
CA LEU A 44 1.54 -8.63 -9.80
C LEU A 44 0.55 -8.63 -10.97
N CYS A 45 0.51 -7.55 -11.78
CA CYS A 45 -0.30 -7.48 -12.98
C CYS A 45 0.14 -8.47 -14.08
N THR A 46 1.38 -8.96 -14.02
CA THR A 46 1.86 -10.04 -14.90
C THR A 46 1.41 -11.41 -14.40
N LYS A 47 1.30 -11.60 -13.07
CA LYS A 47 0.89 -12.87 -12.44
C LYS A 47 -0.62 -13.04 -12.33
N LYS A 48 -1.38 -11.94 -12.33
CA LYS A 48 -2.83 -11.88 -12.15
C LYS A 48 -3.45 -11.03 -13.24
N ASP A 49 -4.77 -10.91 -13.25
CA ASP A 49 -5.44 -9.90 -14.07
C ASP A 49 -4.99 -8.48 -13.69
N HIS A 50 -5.25 -7.53 -14.57
CA HIS A 50 -4.93 -6.13 -14.35
C HIS A 50 -5.53 -5.64 -13.01
N GLN A 51 -4.66 -5.17 -12.12
CA GLN A 51 -5.05 -4.64 -10.81
C GLN A 51 -5.39 -3.16 -10.88
N ASP A 52 -6.19 -2.67 -9.94
CA ASP A 52 -6.44 -1.25 -9.83
C ASP A 52 -5.19 -0.47 -9.40
N ARG A 53 -5.00 0.73 -9.96
CA ARG A 53 -3.89 1.62 -9.61
C ARG A 53 -3.85 2.00 -8.12
N CYS A 54 -4.95 1.84 -7.37
CA CYS A 54 -4.95 2.07 -5.93
C CYS A 54 -3.97 1.13 -5.20
N LEU A 55 -3.72 -0.07 -5.75
CA LEU A 55 -2.79 -1.04 -5.17
C LEU A 55 -1.33 -0.58 -5.25
N LEU A 56 -0.94 0.08 -6.35
CA LEU A 56 0.37 0.74 -6.47
C LEU A 56 0.60 1.73 -5.32
N TYR A 57 -0.43 2.49 -4.95
CA TYR A 57 -0.32 3.46 -3.85
C TYR A 57 -0.17 2.78 -2.48
N VAL A 58 -0.80 1.63 -2.30
CA VAL A 58 -0.58 0.77 -1.13
C VAL A 58 0.87 0.27 -1.10
N PHE A 59 1.42 -0.18 -2.23
CA PHE A 59 2.83 -0.59 -2.31
C PHE A 59 3.81 0.54 -2.02
N ARG A 60 3.54 1.75 -2.52
CA ARG A 60 4.34 2.95 -2.18
C ARG A 60 4.35 3.22 -0.67
N CYS A 61 3.18 3.16 -0.04
CA CYS A 61 3.03 3.29 1.41
C CYS A 61 3.76 2.16 2.16
N ALA A 62 3.70 0.93 1.66
CA ALA A 62 4.33 -0.24 2.25
C ALA A 62 5.85 -0.15 2.25
N VAL A 63 6.44 0.23 1.11
CA VAL A 63 7.89 0.45 0.99
C VAL A 63 8.35 1.59 1.88
N TYR A 64 7.61 2.70 1.96
CA TYR A 64 7.90 3.78 2.90
C TYR A 64 7.89 3.32 4.36
N PHE A 65 6.85 2.58 4.75
CA PHE A 65 6.74 2.03 6.10
C PHE A 65 7.93 1.12 6.45
N ALA A 66 8.35 0.26 5.52
CA ALA A 66 9.50 -0.62 5.70
C ALA A 66 10.85 0.11 5.73
N SER A 67 10.96 1.21 4.98
CA SER A 67 12.23 1.93 4.81
C SER A 67 12.54 2.90 5.95
N ASN A 68 11.52 3.38 6.64
CA ASN A 68 11.64 4.38 7.70
C ASN A 68 11.41 3.74 9.07
N THR A 69 12.23 4.13 10.06
CA THR A 69 12.01 3.79 11.47
C THR A 69 11.17 4.85 12.19
N SER A 70 11.23 6.10 11.73
CA SER A 70 10.38 7.20 12.15
C SER A 70 9.49 7.62 10.99
N HIS A 71 8.18 7.45 11.16
CA HIS A 71 7.19 7.68 10.12
C HIS A 71 6.47 9.01 10.32
N LYS A 72 6.17 9.68 9.22
CA LYS A 72 5.24 10.81 9.24
C LYS A 72 3.80 10.29 9.13
N PRO A 73 2.88 10.63 10.05
CA PRO A 73 1.52 10.07 10.07
C PRO A 73 0.72 10.26 8.78
N GLU A 74 0.99 11.33 8.03
CA GLU A 74 0.37 11.58 6.73
C GLU A 74 0.88 10.62 5.65
N LEU A 75 2.13 10.18 5.70
CA LEU A 75 2.69 9.25 4.72
C LEU A 75 2.31 7.80 5.01
N LEU A 76 1.74 7.50 6.18
CA LEU A 76 1.13 6.21 6.50
C LEU A 76 -0.27 6.04 5.90
N LYS A 77 -0.79 7.09 5.25
CA LYS A 77 -2.09 7.06 4.57
C LYS A 77 -1.85 6.78 3.09
N TRP A 78 -2.14 5.58 2.62
CA TRP A 78 -1.87 5.16 1.23
C TRP A 78 -2.45 6.14 0.18
N TRP A 79 -3.58 6.79 0.46
CA TRP A 79 -4.18 7.77 -0.45
C TRP A 79 -3.36 9.05 -0.64
N ASN A 80 -2.36 9.31 0.21
CA ASN A 80 -1.39 10.39 0.02
C ASN A 80 -0.27 10.00 -0.95
N TRP A 81 -0.26 8.78 -1.46
CA TRP A 81 0.68 8.29 -2.49
C TRP A 81 0.10 8.27 -3.89
N LYS A 82 -1.12 8.83 -4.07
CA LYS A 82 -1.75 8.99 -5.38
C LYS A 82 -0.88 9.85 -6.31
N ASP A 83 -0.97 9.57 -7.61
CA ASP A 83 -0.33 10.42 -8.60
C ASP A 83 -0.84 11.88 -8.45
N GLY A 84 0.08 12.85 -8.46
CA GLY A 84 -0.22 14.26 -8.18
C GLY A 84 -0.21 14.66 -6.69
N ALA A 85 -0.15 13.71 -5.75
CA ALA A 85 0.19 13.98 -4.36
C ALA A 85 1.71 14.21 -4.23
N ARG A 86 2.15 15.38 -4.69
CA ARG A 86 3.43 16.05 -4.42
C ARG A 86 4.48 15.19 -3.69
N GLN A 87 5.35 14.50 -4.43
CA GLN A 87 6.73 14.34 -3.96
C GLN A 87 7.53 15.47 -4.58
N LYS A 88 7.71 16.56 -3.83
CA LYS A 88 8.73 17.55 -4.17
C LYS A 88 10.10 16.88 -4.01
N ARG A 89 10.54 16.15 -5.03
CA ARG A 89 11.96 16.03 -5.35
C ARG A 89 12.30 17.24 -6.22
N ASN A 90 13.39 17.92 -5.89
CA ASN A 90 13.89 19.03 -6.72
C ASN A 90 14.13 18.50 -8.14
N GLY A 91 13.32 18.96 -9.11
CA GLY A 91 13.55 18.80 -10.55
C GLY A 91 12.45 18.03 -11.32
N GLY A 92 11.70 18.76 -12.16
CA GLY A 92 11.12 18.24 -13.42
C GLY A 92 9.62 17.91 -13.48
N SER A 93 8.87 18.73 -14.23
CA SER A 93 7.52 18.59 -14.84
C SER A 93 7.04 17.14 -15.17
N ASN A 94 5.76 16.75 -15.10
CA ASN A 94 4.60 17.32 -15.80
C ASN A 94 3.27 16.71 -15.27
N GLU A 95 2.16 17.35 -15.64
CA GLU A 95 0.81 17.32 -15.05
C GLU A 95 -0.14 16.22 -15.59
N ARG A 96 -1.18 15.92 -14.80
CA ARG A 96 -2.50 15.31 -15.10
C ARG A 96 -2.73 13.88 -14.59
N LEU A 97 -4.00 13.63 -14.20
CA LEU A 97 -4.66 12.41 -13.72
C LEU A 97 -5.10 12.38 -12.23
N PHE A 98 -5.70 13.49 -11.78
CA PHE A 98 -6.77 13.43 -10.78
C PHE A 98 -8.07 13.07 -11.51
N TYR A 99 -8.71 11.90 -11.27
CA TYR A 99 -10.18 11.81 -11.09
C TYR A 99 -10.81 10.42 -10.84
N LEU A 100 -10.12 9.27 -10.91
CA LEU A 100 -10.82 7.96 -10.88
C LEU A 100 -10.79 7.15 -9.56
N CYS A 101 -10.15 7.63 -8.49
CA CYS A 101 -10.04 6.87 -7.24
C CYS A 101 -11.09 7.25 -6.17
N ARG A 102 -12.37 7.46 -6.55
CA ARG A 102 -13.46 7.65 -5.57
C ARG A 102 -14.20 6.35 -5.22
N VAL A 103 -14.15 5.31 -6.04
CA VAL A 103 -14.98 4.11 -5.84
C VAL A 103 -14.46 3.23 -4.68
N ALA A 104 -13.15 3.12 -4.47
CA ALA A 104 -12.59 2.41 -3.29
C ALA A 104 -12.66 3.22 -1.98
N CYS A 105 -12.91 4.54 -2.05
CA CYS A 105 -12.76 5.45 -0.91
C CYS A 105 -14.04 5.65 -0.09
N HIS A 106 -15.22 5.27 -0.60
CA HIS A 106 -16.48 5.54 0.11
C HIS A 106 -16.66 4.72 1.39
N ARG A 107 -15.85 3.67 1.61
CA ARG A 107 -15.94 2.82 2.82
C ARG A 107 -14.95 3.19 3.92
N TYR A 108 -14.01 4.12 3.68
CA TYR A 108 -12.90 4.39 4.61
C TYR A 108 -12.91 5.80 5.21
N ARG A 109 -13.90 6.65 4.88
CA ARG A 109 -13.99 8.03 5.42
C ARG A 109 -14.92 8.15 6.63
N GLU A 110 -15.76 7.16 6.94
CA GLU A 110 -16.79 7.30 7.98
C GLU A 110 -16.42 6.72 9.35
N SER A 111 -15.39 5.89 9.46
CA SER A 111 -15.07 5.20 10.71
C SER A 111 -13.63 5.44 11.12
N GLY A 112 -13.33 6.66 11.59
CA GLY A 112 -12.05 7.05 12.19
C GLY A 112 -11.65 6.24 13.43
N GLN A 113 -11.47 4.94 13.28
CA GLN A 113 -11.07 3.99 14.30
C GLN A 113 -10.19 2.92 13.66
N PHE A 114 -8.90 3.01 13.98
CA PHE A 114 -7.98 1.89 13.93
C PHE A 114 -8.42 0.90 15.01
N LEU A 115 -9.38 0.03 14.70
CA LEU A 115 -9.76 -1.08 15.56
C LEU A 115 -9.52 -2.39 14.81
N GLN A 116 -8.40 -2.98 15.18
CA GLN A 116 -8.09 -4.39 15.08
C GLN A 116 -9.23 -5.19 15.73
N ARG A 117 -10.12 -5.76 14.91
CA ARG A 117 -10.82 -7.02 15.21
C ARG A 117 -11.61 -7.51 14.00
N ASP A 118 -11.30 -8.76 13.66
CA ASP A 118 -11.98 -9.63 12.71
C ASP A 118 -13.51 -9.64 12.92
N VAL A 119 -14.28 -9.67 11.83
CA VAL A 119 -15.23 -10.72 11.44
C VAL A 119 -15.78 -10.36 10.04
N TRP A 120 -15.43 -11.17 9.03
CA TRP A 120 -16.24 -11.50 7.86
C TRP A 120 -16.08 -13.02 7.71
N LEU A 121 -16.99 -13.77 8.36
CA LEU A 121 -18.13 -14.46 7.73
C LEU A 121 -17.70 -15.79 7.07
N GLU A 122 -17.85 -16.87 7.83
CA GLU A 122 -18.22 -18.17 7.26
C GLU A 122 -19.75 -18.29 7.32
N ILE A 123 -20.29 -18.71 6.17
CA ILE A 123 -21.69 -18.98 5.75
C ILE A 123 -22.52 -17.73 5.40
#